data_AF-A0A165ZW89-F1
#
_entry.id   AF-A0A165ZW89-F1
#
_cell.length_a   1.000
_cell.length_b   1.000
_cell.length_c   1.000
_cell.angle_alpha   90.00
_cell.angle_beta   90.00
_cell.angle_gamma   90.00
#
_symmetry.space_group_name_H-M   'P 1'
#
loop_
_entity.id
_entity.type
_entity.pdbx_description
1 polymer ?
#
loop_
_entity_poly.entity_id
_entity_poly.type
_entity_poly.pdbx_seq_one_letter_code
_entity_poly.pdbx_strand_id
1 'polypeptide(L)'
;MPSLSQSQFIRLKREQKRTDESKQGNPGNCLETLLIKELADLPPDVFPDLPDLPPKLQKLLFNCHATENRSLDKIAGELSEEFVAAIVADCSKISGVPVSNKLLEYAGDLVVDYVVRRWCEHVAKTALDHASMASLLTRNSFMAHLAFHMGLLEHPFLSFEPSDALAVWIWKQTPESRSREPPKVIANLFEALMGAMWLRHGLTAVYDWFEPVLEALYRHAQNDAHATDQSQLPPYAQDDWKNGKDADSVCFMRDFAVERSVALQDNGAPLRTPFHTAGFMPFSKKQGLGAPFAHKLSCGEAFLKLALFAAFMRTRYYLYFHEDGEKVANYMTGLLRLVFSPAVLGAFAFELKLHDFFVKDSEKCVPNDWMLCQAMICACGYFEENNDHQLSQLEPFFEIVVLGANAILGWKDFHGDYSNMQLIFRTPRFSYGALHV
;
A
#
# COMPACT_ATOMS: atom_id res chain seq x y z
N MET A 1 40.77 3.28 -22.75
CA MET A 1 39.40 2.72 -22.81
C MET A 1 38.43 3.81 -22.38
N PRO A 2 37.40 4.15 -23.17
CA PRO A 2 36.47 5.21 -22.80
C PRO A 2 35.64 4.78 -21.59
N SER A 3 35.59 5.63 -20.55
CA SER A 3 34.76 5.40 -19.36
C SER A 3 33.29 5.66 -19.72
N LEU A 4 32.44 4.66 -19.46
CA LEU A 4 30.99 4.83 -19.57
C LEU A 4 30.51 5.86 -18.56
N SER A 5 29.56 6.71 -18.93
CA SER A 5 28.93 7.62 -17.98
C SER A 5 28.08 6.82 -16.97
N GLN A 6 27.89 7.38 -15.77
CA GLN A 6 27.09 6.75 -14.71
C GLN A 6 25.66 6.40 -15.18
N SER A 7 25.08 7.20 -16.08
CA SER A 7 23.78 6.94 -16.69
C SER A 7 23.80 5.77 -17.68
N GLN A 8 24.87 5.60 -18.46
CA GLN A 8 25.06 4.45 -19.36
C GLN A 8 25.28 3.15 -18.57
N PHE A 9 26.00 3.21 -17.45
CA PHE A 9 26.21 2.07 -16.57
C PHE A 9 24.93 1.59 -15.89
N ILE A 10 24.09 2.53 -15.42
CA ILE A 10 22.77 2.22 -14.85
C ILE A 10 21.84 1.60 -15.90
N ARG A 11 21.86 2.12 -17.13
CA ARG A 11 21.06 1.58 -18.23
C ARG A 11 21.48 0.15 -18.60
N LEU A 12 22.78 -0.09 -18.72
CA LEU A 12 23.32 -1.43 -18.99
C LEU A 12 22.98 -2.42 -17.87
N LYS A 13 23.07 -2.02 -16.59
CA LYS A 13 22.64 -2.89 -15.48
C LYS A 13 21.14 -3.22 -15.51
N ARG A 14 20.29 -2.27 -15.94
CA ARG A 14 18.83 -2.50 -16.09
C ARG A 14 18.51 -3.42 -17.27
N GLU A 15 19.21 -3.24 -18.39
CA GLU A 15 19.07 -4.11 -19.57
C GLU A 15 19.58 -5.52 -19.25
N GLN A 16 20.67 -5.65 -18.51
CA GLN A 16 21.23 -6.93 -18.09
C GLN A 16 20.32 -7.66 -17.08
N LYS A 17 19.78 -6.96 -16.08
CA LYS A 17 18.77 -7.50 -15.14
C LYS A 17 17.51 -8.00 -15.88
N ARG A 18 17.00 -7.25 -16.86
CA ARG A 18 15.88 -7.68 -17.71
C ARG A 18 16.21 -8.89 -18.61
N THR A 19 17.47 -9.04 -18.99
CA THR A 19 17.91 -10.17 -19.83
C THR A 19 18.14 -11.43 -19.00
N ASP A 20 18.55 -11.28 -17.74
CA ASP A 20 18.70 -12.39 -16.80
C ASP A 20 17.34 -12.88 -16.29
N GLU A 21 16.39 -11.96 -16.04
CA GLU A 21 14.98 -12.27 -15.71
C GLU A 21 14.21 -12.94 -16.86
N SER A 22 14.65 -12.78 -18.12
CA SER A 22 14.02 -13.43 -19.29
C SER A 22 14.62 -14.79 -19.66
N LYS A 23 15.84 -15.10 -19.19
CA LYS A 23 16.55 -16.36 -19.49
C LYS A 23 16.32 -17.46 -18.45
N GLN A 24 16.01 -17.10 -17.20
CA GLN A 24 15.41 -18.02 -16.25
C GLN A 24 13.90 -17.87 -16.40
N GLY A 25 13.20 -18.87 -16.96
CA GLY A 25 11.74 -18.83 -17.05
C GLY A 25 11.17 -18.46 -15.68
N ASN A 26 10.61 -17.25 -15.57
CA ASN A 26 10.30 -16.65 -14.29
C ASN A 26 9.30 -17.55 -13.55
N PRO A 27 9.71 -18.26 -12.47
CA PRO A 27 8.82 -19.19 -11.77
C PRO A 27 7.57 -18.47 -11.25
N GLY A 28 7.69 -17.16 -11.00
CA GLY A 28 6.59 -16.29 -10.59
C GLY A 28 5.49 -16.11 -11.63
N ASN A 29 5.74 -16.41 -12.92
CA ASN A 29 4.71 -16.35 -13.96
C ASN A 29 3.83 -17.61 -13.95
N CYS A 30 4.36 -18.74 -13.46
CA CYS A 30 3.60 -19.99 -13.34
C CYS A 30 2.62 -19.94 -12.15
N LEU A 31 3.09 -19.52 -10.97
CA LEU A 31 2.22 -19.40 -9.79
C LEU A 31 1.10 -18.37 -9.99
N GLU A 32 1.42 -17.24 -10.62
CA GLU A 32 0.41 -16.22 -10.94
C GLU A 32 -0.65 -16.73 -11.92
N THR A 33 -0.22 -17.40 -12.99
CA THR A 33 -1.15 -18.00 -13.96
C THR A 33 -2.06 -19.04 -13.30
N LEU A 34 -1.50 -19.86 -12.40
CA LEU A 34 -2.27 -20.82 -11.61
C LEU A 34 -3.27 -20.09 -10.69
N LEU A 35 -2.82 -19.09 -9.95
CA LEU A 35 -3.68 -18.31 -9.05
C LEU A 35 -4.86 -17.66 -9.79
N ILE A 36 -4.61 -17.05 -10.96
CA ILE A 36 -5.65 -16.44 -11.81
C ILE A 36 -6.62 -17.49 -12.34
N LYS A 37 -6.11 -18.68 -12.69
CA LYS A 37 -6.97 -19.79 -13.12
C LYS A 37 -7.89 -20.24 -12.00
N GLU A 38 -7.34 -20.47 -10.81
CA GLU A 38 -8.12 -20.92 -9.64
C GLU A 38 -9.14 -19.86 -9.21
N LEU A 39 -8.78 -18.57 -9.28
CA LEU A 39 -9.72 -17.46 -9.10
C LEU A 39 -10.93 -17.56 -10.04
N ALA A 40 -10.71 -17.92 -11.31
CA ALA A 40 -11.80 -18.07 -12.28
C ALA A 40 -12.68 -19.30 -12.02
N ASP A 41 -12.15 -20.31 -11.33
CA ASP A 41 -12.84 -21.55 -10.96
C ASP A 41 -13.55 -21.45 -9.59
N LEU A 42 -13.39 -20.33 -8.85
CA LEU A 42 -14.06 -20.13 -7.56
C LEU A 42 -15.59 -20.07 -7.73
N PRO A 43 -16.34 -20.70 -6.81
CA PRO A 43 -17.80 -20.55 -6.76
C PRO A 43 -18.24 -19.09 -6.60
N PRO A 44 -19.35 -18.65 -7.22
CA PRO A 44 -19.84 -17.28 -7.13
C PRO A 44 -20.09 -16.77 -5.70
N ASP A 45 -20.43 -17.66 -4.77
CA ASP A 45 -20.69 -17.35 -3.36
C ASP A 45 -19.41 -17.10 -2.54
N VAL A 46 -18.23 -17.39 -3.09
CA VAL A 46 -16.95 -16.98 -2.48
C VAL A 46 -16.70 -15.49 -2.69
N PHE A 47 -17.19 -14.93 -3.80
CA PHE A 47 -17.06 -13.51 -4.04
C PHE A 47 -18.08 -12.75 -3.18
N PRO A 48 -17.62 -11.90 -2.27
CA PRO A 48 -18.53 -11.13 -1.44
C PRO A 48 -19.32 -10.15 -2.32
N ASP A 49 -20.59 -9.91 -1.96
CA ASP A 49 -21.41 -8.90 -2.61
C ASP A 49 -20.73 -7.52 -2.55
N LEU A 50 -21.06 -6.67 -3.52
CA LEU A 50 -20.57 -5.29 -3.49
C LEU A 50 -21.04 -4.59 -2.22
N PRO A 51 -20.14 -3.88 -1.52
CA PRO A 51 -20.46 -3.19 -0.30
C PRO A 51 -21.54 -2.13 -0.53
N ASP A 52 -22.44 -1.96 0.44
CA ASP A 52 -23.40 -0.86 0.40
C ASP A 52 -22.68 0.48 0.60
N LEU A 53 -22.53 1.23 -0.49
CA LEU A 53 -21.87 2.54 -0.53
C LEU A 53 -22.90 3.64 -0.83
N PRO A 54 -22.79 4.83 -0.21
CA PRO A 54 -23.64 5.96 -0.57
C PRO A 54 -23.52 6.33 -2.06
N PRO A 55 -24.60 6.78 -2.74
CA PRO A 55 -24.57 7.06 -4.19
C PRO A 55 -23.46 8.02 -4.63
N LYS A 56 -23.14 9.03 -3.80
CA LYS A 56 -22.04 9.96 -4.07
C LYS A 56 -20.67 9.27 -4.09
N LEU A 57 -20.44 8.32 -3.18
CA LEU A 57 -19.21 7.55 -3.11
C LEU A 57 -19.14 6.51 -4.23
N GLN A 58 -20.26 5.87 -4.59
CA GLN A 58 -20.31 4.98 -5.76
C GLN A 58 -19.93 5.72 -7.06
N LYS A 59 -20.52 6.89 -7.31
CA LYS A 59 -20.17 7.69 -8.49
C LYS A 59 -18.70 8.10 -8.52
N LEU A 60 -18.13 8.43 -7.36
CA LEU A 60 -16.70 8.74 -7.24
C LEU A 60 -15.84 7.49 -7.53
N LEU A 61 -16.14 6.36 -6.88
CA LEU A 61 -15.45 5.07 -7.05
C LEU A 61 -15.32 4.68 -8.53
N PHE A 62 -16.43 4.78 -9.24
CA PHE A 62 -16.54 4.32 -10.63
C PHE A 62 -16.15 5.40 -11.67
N ASN A 63 -15.70 6.58 -11.24
CA ASN A 63 -15.15 7.62 -12.12
C ASN A 63 -13.62 7.45 -12.26
N CYS A 64 -13.19 6.52 -13.10
CA CYS A 64 -11.79 6.13 -13.21
C CYS A 64 -10.91 7.21 -13.83
N HIS A 65 -9.73 7.45 -13.24
CA HIS A 65 -8.73 8.32 -13.85
C HIS A 65 -7.97 7.62 -14.98
N ALA A 66 -7.41 8.41 -15.91
CA ALA A 66 -6.69 7.90 -17.08
C ALA A 66 -5.42 7.12 -16.69
N THR A 67 -5.23 5.93 -17.29
CA THR A 67 -3.99 5.14 -17.11
C THR A 67 -3.28 4.83 -18.42
N GLU A 68 -4.03 4.77 -19.52
CA GLU A 68 -3.49 4.47 -20.83
C GLU A 68 -2.89 5.71 -21.52
N ASN A 69 -1.62 5.62 -21.92
CA ASN A 69 -0.89 6.70 -22.56
C ASN A 69 -0.80 6.55 -24.09
N ARG A 70 -1.22 5.40 -24.63
CA ARG A 70 -1.30 5.17 -26.07
C ARG A 70 -2.49 5.92 -26.68
N SER A 71 -2.33 6.37 -27.92
CA SER A 71 -3.44 6.91 -28.70
C SER A 71 -4.44 5.82 -29.05
N LEU A 72 -5.71 6.21 -29.28
CA LEU A 72 -6.77 5.30 -29.69
C LEU A 72 -6.37 4.47 -30.92
N ASP A 73 -5.83 5.10 -31.97
CA ASP A 73 -5.41 4.41 -33.19
C ASP A 73 -4.40 3.28 -32.93
N LYS A 74 -3.49 3.52 -31.97
CA LYS A 74 -2.47 2.54 -31.60
C LYS A 74 -3.05 1.36 -30.82
N ILE A 75 -4.12 1.59 -30.06
CA ILE A 75 -4.82 0.55 -29.29
C ILE A 75 -5.77 -0.23 -30.21
N ALA A 76 -6.50 0.49 -31.08
CA ALA A 76 -7.49 -0.04 -32.00
C ALA A 76 -6.88 -1.04 -33.00
N GLY A 77 -5.67 -0.78 -33.48
CA GLY A 77 -5.00 -1.66 -34.44
C GLY A 77 -5.78 -1.74 -35.75
N GLU A 78 -6.50 -2.84 -35.96
CA GLU A 78 -7.26 -3.11 -37.19
C GLU A 78 -8.76 -2.77 -37.08
N LEU A 79 -9.23 -2.28 -35.92
CA LEU A 79 -10.63 -1.89 -35.74
C LEU A 79 -10.98 -0.64 -36.56
N SER A 80 -12.18 -0.59 -37.12
CA SER A 80 -12.66 0.60 -37.84
C SER A 80 -12.96 1.75 -36.88
N GLU A 81 -12.86 2.99 -37.38
CA GLU A 81 -13.13 4.19 -36.58
C GLU A 81 -14.57 4.21 -36.03
N GLU A 82 -15.56 3.78 -36.83
CA GLU A 82 -16.95 3.71 -36.40
C GLU A 82 -17.15 2.71 -35.26
N PHE A 83 -16.43 1.59 -35.31
CA PHE A 83 -16.50 0.57 -34.28
C PHE A 83 -15.83 1.03 -32.98
N VAL A 84 -14.68 1.69 -33.07
CA VAL A 84 -14.02 2.31 -31.91
C VAL A 84 -14.93 3.37 -31.28
N ALA A 85 -15.56 4.23 -32.08
CA ALA A 85 -16.49 5.24 -31.59
C ALA A 85 -17.69 4.63 -30.84
N ALA A 86 -18.23 3.51 -31.35
CA ALA A 86 -19.31 2.78 -30.68
C ALA A 86 -18.89 2.21 -29.31
N ILE A 87 -17.68 1.64 -29.21
CA ILE A 87 -17.12 1.12 -27.96
C ILE A 87 -16.96 2.26 -26.94
N VAL A 88 -16.34 3.36 -27.36
CA VAL A 88 -16.11 4.52 -26.49
C VAL A 88 -17.44 5.11 -26.02
N ALA A 89 -18.44 5.24 -26.90
CA ALA A 89 -19.74 5.77 -26.52
C ALA A 89 -20.46 4.92 -25.46
N ASP A 90 -20.27 3.60 -25.47
CA ASP A 90 -20.86 2.67 -24.50
C ASP A 90 -20.13 2.69 -23.14
N CYS A 91 -18.79 2.80 -23.17
CA CYS A 91 -17.92 2.63 -22.01
C CYS A 91 -17.46 3.94 -21.34
N SER A 92 -17.45 5.06 -22.06
CA SER A 92 -17.02 6.39 -21.56
C SER A 92 -18.22 7.26 -21.22
N LYS A 93 -19.01 6.83 -20.24
CA LYS A 93 -20.16 7.60 -19.74
C LYS A 93 -19.67 8.83 -18.98
N ILE A 94 -20.31 9.99 -19.18
CA ILE A 94 -20.01 11.18 -18.38
C ILE A 94 -20.46 10.92 -16.93
N SER A 95 -19.52 10.75 -16.01
CA SER A 95 -19.80 10.45 -14.59
C SER A 95 -20.59 11.53 -13.86
N GLY A 96 -20.57 12.76 -14.38
CA GLY A 96 -21.14 13.94 -13.74
C GLY A 96 -20.43 14.35 -12.45
N VAL A 97 -19.29 13.72 -12.13
CA VAL A 97 -18.43 14.03 -10.98
C VAL A 97 -17.14 14.64 -11.52
N PRO A 98 -16.72 15.83 -11.04
CA PRO A 98 -15.53 16.50 -11.57
C PRO A 98 -14.20 15.87 -11.12
N VAL A 99 -14.23 15.00 -10.11
CA VAL A 99 -13.04 14.41 -9.47
C VAL A 99 -13.00 12.91 -9.77
N SER A 100 -11.83 12.42 -10.15
CA SER A 100 -11.61 10.98 -10.40
C SER A 100 -11.45 10.18 -9.10
N ASN A 101 -11.48 8.85 -9.23
CA ASN A 101 -11.25 7.92 -8.13
C ASN A 101 -9.78 7.84 -7.66
N LYS A 102 -8.88 8.71 -8.14
CA LYS A 102 -7.43 8.60 -7.91
C LYS A 102 -7.02 8.52 -6.43
N LEU A 103 -7.67 9.31 -5.57
CA LEU A 103 -7.37 9.28 -4.14
C LEU A 103 -7.94 8.04 -3.45
N LEU A 104 -9.08 7.52 -3.91
CA LEU A 104 -9.60 6.23 -3.44
C LEU A 104 -8.68 5.08 -3.83
N GLU A 105 -8.20 5.07 -5.07
CA GLU A 105 -7.19 4.10 -5.53
C GLU A 105 -5.96 4.13 -4.64
N TYR A 106 -5.37 5.32 -4.42
CA TYR A 106 -4.18 5.42 -3.58
C TYR A 106 -4.41 4.93 -2.14
N ALA A 107 -5.55 5.30 -1.55
CA ALA A 107 -5.93 4.78 -0.22
C ALA A 107 -6.13 3.26 -0.25
N GLY A 108 -6.74 2.77 -1.31
CA GLY A 108 -7.00 1.36 -1.60
C GLY A 108 -5.75 0.51 -1.71
N ASP A 109 -4.76 0.96 -2.47
CA ASP A 109 -3.45 0.30 -2.60
C ASP A 109 -2.80 0.09 -1.23
N LEU A 110 -2.80 1.12 -0.37
CA LEU A 110 -2.30 1.02 1.00
C LEU A 110 -3.11 0.02 1.85
N VAL A 111 -4.44 0.04 1.72
CA VAL A 111 -5.34 -0.86 2.45
C VAL A 111 -5.15 -2.31 2.00
N VAL A 112 -5.07 -2.58 0.69
CA VAL A 112 -4.85 -3.92 0.13
C VAL A 112 -3.49 -4.46 0.56
N ASP A 113 -2.41 -3.69 0.41
CA ASP A 113 -1.06 -4.09 0.84
C ASP A 113 -1.05 -4.47 2.33
N TYR A 114 -1.71 -3.67 3.16
CA TYR A 114 -1.84 -3.95 4.58
C TYR A 114 -2.67 -5.21 4.87
N VAL A 115 -3.91 -5.30 4.37
CA VAL A 115 -4.83 -6.43 4.66
C VAL A 115 -4.21 -7.75 4.23
N VAL A 116 -3.64 -7.80 3.01
CA VAL A 116 -2.99 -9.01 2.49
C VAL A 116 -1.80 -9.40 3.35
N ARG A 117 -0.93 -8.46 3.73
CA ARG A 117 0.23 -8.79 4.56
C ARG A 117 -0.16 -9.21 5.97
N ARG A 118 -1.17 -8.57 6.56
CA ARG A 118 -1.67 -8.94 7.87
C ARG A 118 -2.23 -10.36 7.86
N TRP A 119 -3.07 -10.67 6.87
CA TRP A 119 -3.62 -12.01 6.72
C TRP A 119 -2.53 -13.05 6.43
N CYS A 120 -1.59 -12.75 5.54
CA CYS A 120 -0.50 -13.68 5.23
C CYS A 120 0.42 -13.94 6.46
N GLU A 121 0.53 -13.01 7.42
CA GLU A 121 1.27 -13.23 8.66
C GLU A 121 0.68 -14.38 9.50
N HIS A 122 -0.63 -14.64 9.38
CA HIS A 122 -1.32 -15.73 10.09
C HIS A 122 -1.14 -17.10 9.45
N VAL A 123 -0.96 -17.16 8.12
CA VAL A 123 -0.91 -18.42 7.35
C VAL A 123 0.48 -18.79 6.86
N ALA A 124 1.40 -17.82 6.74
CA ALA A 124 2.75 -18.05 6.27
C ALA A 124 3.60 -18.83 7.27
N LYS A 125 4.45 -19.72 6.76
CA LYS A 125 5.36 -20.51 7.60
C LYS A 125 6.69 -19.83 7.87
N THR A 126 7.10 -18.94 6.96
CA THR A 126 8.39 -18.23 7.01
C THR A 126 8.21 -16.80 6.52
N ALA A 127 9.16 -15.91 6.83
CA ALA A 127 9.13 -14.53 6.34
C ALA A 127 9.24 -14.44 4.80
N LEU A 128 9.92 -15.41 4.17
CA LEU A 128 10.03 -15.48 2.71
C LEU A 128 8.71 -15.93 2.07
N ASP A 129 8.05 -16.92 2.67
CA ASP A 129 6.72 -17.39 2.25
C ASP A 129 5.70 -16.26 2.37
N HIS A 130 5.72 -15.52 3.49
CA HIS A 130 4.92 -14.32 3.71
C HIS A 130 5.10 -13.29 2.60
N ALA A 131 6.34 -12.87 2.33
CA ALA A 131 6.64 -11.88 1.31
C ALA A 131 6.24 -12.35 -0.10
N SER A 132 6.44 -13.63 -0.40
CA SER A 132 6.08 -14.25 -1.68
C SER A 132 4.57 -14.26 -1.90
N MET A 133 3.79 -14.74 -0.93
CA MET A 133 2.33 -14.76 -1.02
C MET A 133 1.77 -13.34 -1.10
N ALA A 134 2.22 -12.44 -0.22
CA ALA A 134 1.76 -11.05 -0.23
C ALA A 134 2.04 -10.37 -1.57
N SER A 135 3.25 -10.53 -2.12
CA SER A 135 3.61 -9.97 -3.42
C SER A 135 2.79 -10.52 -4.58
N LEU A 136 2.26 -11.74 -4.48
CA LEU A 136 1.44 -12.35 -5.52
C LEU A 136 -0.01 -11.85 -5.44
N LEU A 137 -0.56 -11.80 -4.23
CA LEU A 137 -1.94 -11.39 -3.94
C LEU A 137 -2.16 -9.87 -4.09
N THR A 138 -1.10 -9.07 -4.15
CA THR A 138 -1.17 -7.61 -4.41
C THR A 138 -0.75 -7.22 -5.83
N ARG A 139 -0.58 -8.16 -6.76
CA ARG A 139 -0.25 -7.82 -8.16
C ARG A 139 -1.44 -7.18 -8.86
N ASN A 140 -1.18 -6.16 -9.68
CA ASN A 140 -2.20 -5.50 -10.50
C ASN A 140 -2.95 -6.49 -11.40
N SER A 141 -2.27 -7.46 -11.98
CA SER A 141 -2.86 -8.54 -12.78
C SER A 141 -3.88 -9.34 -11.97
N PHE A 142 -3.50 -9.82 -10.77
CA PHE A 142 -4.42 -10.53 -9.88
C PHE A 142 -5.62 -9.66 -9.50
N MET A 143 -5.40 -8.42 -9.06
CA MET A 143 -6.47 -7.48 -8.67
C MET A 143 -7.41 -7.14 -9.83
N ALA A 144 -6.88 -7.01 -11.05
CA ALA A 144 -7.70 -6.76 -12.23
C ALA A 144 -8.61 -7.95 -12.57
N HIS A 145 -8.10 -9.18 -12.47
CA HIS A 145 -8.94 -10.38 -12.62
C HIS A 145 -9.98 -10.47 -11.50
N LEU A 146 -9.64 -10.10 -10.27
CA LEU A 146 -10.59 -10.06 -9.17
C LEU A 146 -11.73 -9.06 -9.44
N ALA A 147 -11.40 -7.82 -9.84
CA ALA A 147 -12.40 -6.83 -10.27
C ALA A 147 -13.31 -7.34 -11.40
N PHE A 148 -12.75 -8.07 -12.37
CA PHE A 148 -13.50 -8.67 -13.46
C PHE A 148 -14.49 -9.74 -12.96
N HIS A 149 -14.02 -10.69 -12.14
CA HIS A 149 -14.87 -11.76 -11.61
C HIS A 149 -15.95 -11.26 -10.64
N MET A 150 -15.70 -10.13 -9.99
CA MET A 150 -16.65 -9.43 -9.14
C MET A 150 -17.72 -8.62 -9.88
N GLY A 151 -17.66 -8.54 -11.21
CA GLY A 151 -18.62 -7.79 -12.00
C GLY A 151 -18.49 -6.26 -11.88
N LEU A 152 -17.30 -5.74 -11.51
CA LEU A 152 -17.09 -4.30 -11.37
C LEU A 152 -17.15 -3.57 -12.72
N LEU A 153 -16.88 -4.27 -13.82
CA LEU A 153 -16.88 -3.70 -15.17
C LEU A 153 -18.30 -3.50 -15.73
N GLU A 154 -19.31 -4.07 -15.08
CA GLU A 154 -20.71 -4.03 -15.46
C GLU A 154 -21.48 -2.95 -14.67
N HIS A 155 -20.83 -2.26 -13.74
CA HIS A 155 -21.48 -1.30 -12.86
C HIS A 155 -22.04 -0.08 -13.65
N PRO A 156 -23.27 0.38 -13.38
CA PRO A 156 -23.92 1.43 -14.17
C PRO A 156 -23.21 2.80 -14.14
N PHE A 157 -22.49 3.10 -13.06
CA PHE A 157 -21.71 4.34 -12.91
C PHE A 157 -20.30 4.27 -13.46
N LEU A 158 -19.87 3.13 -14.02
CA LEU A 158 -18.53 2.99 -14.57
C LEU A 158 -18.28 3.98 -15.70
N SER A 159 -17.19 4.71 -15.56
CA SER A 159 -16.72 5.71 -16.50
C SER A 159 -15.21 5.54 -16.67
N PHE A 160 -14.79 5.34 -17.92
CA PHE A 160 -13.38 5.34 -18.31
C PHE A 160 -13.11 6.45 -19.30
N GLU A 161 -11.86 6.93 -19.32
CA GLU A 161 -11.34 7.68 -20.45
C GLU A 161 -11.34 6.82 -21.72
N PRO A 162 -11.49 7.41 -22.93
CA PRO A 162 -11.66 6.66 -24.17
C PRO A 162 -10.59 5.58 -24.44
N SER A 163 -9.31 5.90 -24.19
CA SER A 163 -8.21 4.95 -24.39
C SER A 163 -8.29 3.75 -23.43
N ASP A 164 -8.64 4.01 -22.17
CA ASP A 164 -8.84 2.96 -21.16
C ASP A 164 -10.08 2.11 -21.49
N ALA A 165 -11.19 2.75 -21.89
CA ALA A 165 -12.41 2.07 -22.33
C ALA A 165 -12.13 1.06 -23.46
N LEU A 166 -11.40 1.50 -24.49
CA LEU A 166 -11.04 0.62 -25.62
C LEU A 166 -10.10 -0.50 -25.17
N ALA A 167 -9.10 -0.21 -24.34
CA ALA A 167 -8.17 -1.22 -23.84
C ALA A 167 -8.89 -2.30 -23.01
N VAL A 168 -9.80 -1.88 -22.12
CA VAL A 168 -10.66 -2.79 -21.33
C VAL A 168 -11.56 -3.61 -22.24
N TRP A 169 -12.18 -2.98 -23.25
CA TRP A 169 -13.02 -3.68 -24.20
C TRP A 169 -12.26 -4.75 -24.96
N ILE A 170 -11.04 -4.47 -25.46
CA ILE A 170 -10.22 -5.45 -26.18
C ILE A 170 -9.83 -6.60 -25.25
N TRP A 171 -9.39 -6.29 -24.03
CA TRP A 171 -8.93 -7.30 -23.08
C TRP A 171 -10.04 -8.26 -22.66
N LYS A 172 -11.29 -7.78 -22.49
CA LYS A 172 -12.41 -8.62 -22.02
C LYS A 172 -12.98 -9.60 -23.06
N GLN A 173 -12.68 -9.44 -24.36
CA GLN A 173 -13.40 -10.16 -25.43
C GLN A 173 -13.22 -11.67 -25.40
N THR A 174 -11.99 -12.16 -25.26
CA THR A 174 -11.70 -13.60 -25.42
C THR A 174 -10.86 -14.14 -24.26
N PRO A 175 -10.88 -15.46 -24.01
CA PRO A 175 -9.95 -16.07 -23.06
C PRO A 175 -8.47 -15.76 -23.38
N GLU A 176 -8.11 -15.73 -24.66
CA GLU A 176 -6.75 -15.43 -25.13
C GLU A 176 -6.35 -13.96 -24.93
N SER A 177 -7.31 -13.03 -25.02
CA SER A 177 -7.04 -11.63 -24.67
C SER A 177 -6.88 -11.48 -23.16
N ARG A 178 -7.68 -12.21 -22.37
CA ARG A 178 -7.60 -12.22 -20.90
C ARG A 178 -6.36 -12.90 -20.33
N SER A 179 -5.67 -13.73 -21.11
CA SER A 179 -4.37 -14.30 -20.70
C SER A 179 -3.20 -13.31 -20.84
N ARG A 180 -3.45 -12.11 -21.39
CA ARG A 180 -2.47 -11.02 -21.47
C ARG A 180 -2.59 -10.12 -20.24
N GLU A 181 -1.56 -9.30 -20.02
CA GLU A 181 -1.56 -8.29 -18.97
C GLU A 181 -2.83 -7.40 -19.08
N PRO A 182 -3.64 -7.31 -18.02
CA PRO A 182 -4.86 -6.51 -18.03
C PRO A 182 -4.55 -5.01 -18.06
N PRO A 183 -5.44 -4.18 -18.64
CA PRO A 183 -5.35 -2.74 -18.53
C PRO A 183 -5.28 -2.31 -17.06
N LYS A 184 -4.31 -1.44 -16.74
CA LYS A 184 -4.02 -1.02 -15.36
C LYS A 184 -5.25 -0.43 -14.65
N VAL A 185 -6.11 0.29 -15.38
CA VAL A 185 -7.34 0.90 -14.85
C VAL A 185 -8.26 -0.10 -14.13
N ILE A 186 -8.23 -1.39 -14.50
CA ILE A 186 -9.06 -2.42 -13.86
C ILE A 186 -8.55 -2.75 -12.45
N ALA A 187 -7.23 -2.89 -12.29
CA ALA A 187 -6.61 -3.09 -10.97
C ALA A 187 -6.85 -1.87 -10.08
N ASN A 188 -6.68 -0.68 -10.65
CA ASN A 188 -6.91 0.57 -9.95
C ASN A 188 -8.38 0.75 -9.52
N LEU A 189 -9.34 0.19 -10.25
CA LEU A 189 -10.76 0.15 -9.86
C LEU A 189 -10.98 -0.74 -8.63
N PHE A 190 -10.29 -1.89 -8.55
CA PHE A 190 -10.32 -2.75 -7.35
C PHE A 190 -9.71 -2.04 -6.13
N GLU A 191 -8.55 -1.41 -6.30
CA GLU A 191 -7.94 -0.60 -5.25
C GLU A 191 -8.91 0.50 -4.81
N ALA A 192 -9.51 1.24 -5.74
CA ALA A 192 -10.49 2.27 -5.40
C ALA A 192 -11.70 1.73 -4.62
N LEU A 193 -12.16 0.50 -4.92
CA LEU A 193 -13.22 -0.16 -4.15
C LEU A 193 -12.79 -0.38 -2.69
N MET A 194 -11.57 -0.89 -2.49
CA MET A 194 -11.01 -1.11 -1.16
C MET A 194 -10.83 0.20 -0.38
N GLY A 195 -10.41 1.27 -1.07
CA GLY A 195 -10.34 2.61 -0.49
C GLY A 195 -11.72 3.15 -0.09
N ALA A 196 -12.74 2.93 -0.94
CA ALA A 196 -14.12 3.35 -0.65
C ALA A 196 -14.74 2.57 0.51
N MET A 197 -14.47 1.26 0.58
CA MET A 197 -14.88 0.40 1.68
C MET A 197 -14.26 0.83 2.99
N TRP A 198 -12.94 1.04 3.01
CA TRP A 198 -12.24 1.51 4.20
C TRP A 198 -12.78 2.86 4.67
N LEU A 199 -12.97 3.81 3.75
CA LEU A 199 -13.52 5.13 4.06
C LEU A 199 -14.92 5.06 4.67
N ARG A 200 -15.75 4.11 4.22
CA ARG A 200 -17.15 3.98 4.65
C ARG A 200 -17.33 3.12 5.91
N HIS A 201 -16.66 1.98 5.96
CA HIS A 201 -16.93 0.90 6.91
C HIS A 201 -15.76 0.60 7.85
N GLY A 202 -14.58 1.20 7.62
CA GLY A 202 -13.39 0.96 8.43
C GLY A 202 -12.58 -0.26 8.00
N LEU A 203 -11.44 -0.48 8.64
CA LEU A 203 -10.43 -1.45 8.21
C LEU A 203 -10.86 -2.91 8.44
N THR A 204 -11.47 -3.19 9.60
CA THR A 204 -12.02 -4.52 9.93
C THR A 204 -13.00 -5.00 8.88
N ALA A 205 -13.91 -4.13 8.42
CA ALA A 205 -14.87 -4.48 7.38
C ALA A 205 -14.23 -4.84 6.04
N VAL A 206 -13.08 -4.21 5.70
CA VAL A 206 -12.32 -4.59 4.50
C VAL A 206 -11.67 -5.95 4.68
N TYR A 207 -11.08 -6.19 5.84
CA TYR A 207 -10.46 -7.48 6.16
C TYR A 207 -11.49 -8.62 6.08
N ASP A 208 -12.61 -8.51 6.81
CA ASP A 208 -13.68 -9.51 6.85
C ASP A 208 -14.28 -9.78 5.46
N TRP A 209 -14.36 -8.74 4.62
CA TRP A 209 -14.88 -8.86 3.27
C TRP A 209 -13.88 -9.54 2.32
N PHE A 210 -12.58 -9.27 2.46
CA PHE A 210 -11.56 -9.81 1.54
C PHE A 210 -11.08 -11.21 1.94
N GLU A 211 -11.09 -11.53 3.23
CA GLU A 211 -10.59 -12.79 3.80
C GLU A 211 -11.16 -14.05 3.12
N PRO A 212 -12.46 -14.18 2.78
CA PRO A 212 -12.98 -15.37 2.12
C PRO A 212 -12.28 -15.68 0.78
N VAL A 213 -11.94 -14.64 0.01
CA VAL A 213 -11.21 -14.79 -1.26
C VAL A 213 -9.77 -15.20 -1.00
N LEU A 214 -9.12 -14.59 0.00
CA LEU A 214 -7.74 -14.94 0.37
C LEU A 214 -7.64 -16.39 0.86
N GLU A 215 -8.55 -16.81 1.73
CA GLU A 215 -8.65 -18.17 2.28
C GLU A 215 -8.92 -19.21 1.18
N ALA A 216 -9.73 -18.88 0.17
CA ALA A 216 -9.96 -19.79 -0.94
C ALA A 216 -8.70 -19.99 -1.82
N LEU A 217 -7.81 -19.01 -1.87
CA LEU A 217 -6.70 -18.96 -2.84
C LEU A 217 -5.31 -19.20 -2.24
N TYR A 218 -5.16 -19.15 -0.91
CA TYR A 218 -3.85 -19.15 -0.24
C TYR A 218 -2.94 -20.31 -0.63
N ARG A 219 -3.51 -21.51 -0.77
CA ARG A 219 -2.74 -22.74 -1.10
C ARG A 219 -2.10 -22.65 -2.48
N HIS A 220 -2.69 -21.88 -3.39
CA HIS A 220 -2.17 -21.64 -4.73
C HIS A 220 -1.20 -20.47 -4.77
N ALA A 221 -1.23 -19.60 -3.76
CA ALA A 221 -0.25 -18.53 -3.57
C ALA A 221 1.02 -18.99 -2.84
N GLN A 222 0.94 -20.06 -2.03
CA GLN A 222 2.07 -20.61 -1.28
C GLN A 222 3.12 -21.20 -2.22
N ASN A 223 4.40 -20.98 -1.92
CA ASN A 223 5.51 -21.64 -2.60
C ASN A 223 6.21 -22.58 -1.63
N ASP A 224 6.15 -23.89 -1.88
CA ASP A 224 6.71 -24.91 -0.99
C ASP A 224 8.21 -24.74 -0.70
N ALA A 225 8.97 -24.21 -1.67
CA ALA A 225 10.39 -23.92 -1.48
C ALA A 225 10.60 -22.76 -0.48
N HIS A 226 9.72 -21.77 -0.47
CA HIS A 226 9.80 -20.64 0.47
C HIS A 226 9.25 -21.01 1.85
N ALA A 227 8.19 -21.80 1.88
CA ALA A 227 7.56 -22.32 3.09
C ALA A 227 8.48 -23.20 3.95
N THR A 228 9.52 -23.79 3.36
CA THR A 228 10.53 -24.62 4.04
C THR A 228 11.87 -23.91 4.26
N ASP A 229 11.96 -22.64 3.86
CA ASP A 229 13.20 -21.88 3.94
C ASP A 229 13.58 -21.57 5.40
N GLN A 230 14.81 -21.92 5.76
CA GLN A 230 15.34 -21.64 7.09
C GLN A 230 16.06 -20.29 7.16
N SER A 231 16.26 -19.61 6.03
CA SER A 231 16.86 -18.29 6.00
C SER A 231 15.86 -17.27 6.52
N GLN A 232 16.02 -16.92 7.80
CA GLN A 232 15.27 -15.84 8.44
C GLN A 232 15.79 -14.46 8.00
N LEU A 233 16.27 -14.35 6.76
CA LEU A 233 16.74 -13.09 6.23
C LEU A 233 15.51 -12.19 6.04
N PRO A 234 15.54 -10.95 6.55
CA PRO A 234 14.45 -10.03 6.30
C PRO A 234 14.30 -9.86 4.78
N PRO A 235 13.08 -9.84 4.24
CA PRO A 235 12.84 -9.77 2.79
C PRO A 235 13.28 -8.44 2.17
N TYR A 236 13.78 -7.51 2.98
CA TYR A 236 14.18 -6.16 2.58
C TYR A 236 15.69 -6.01 2.62
N ALA A 237 16.31 -5.77 1.48
CA ALA A 237 17.72 -5.44 1.43
C ALA A 237 17.93 -3.96 1.74
N GLN A 238 19.02 -3.64 2.44
CA GLN A 238 19.43 -2.25 2.69
C GLN A 238 19.54 -1.44 1.37
N ASP A 239 19.89 -2.10 0.27
CA ASP A 239 20.02 -1.51 -1.07
C ASP A 239 18.69 -1.08 -1.70
N ASP A 240 17.56 -1.63 -1.25
CA ASP A 240 16.23 -1.26 -1.74
C ASP A 240 15.77 0.09 -1.16
N TRP A 241 16.40 0.52 -0.06
CA TRP A 241 16.08 1.74 0.66
C TRP A 241 16.87 2.91 0.08
N LYS A 242 16.27 3.59 -0.88
CA LYS A 242 16.86 4.81 -1.48
C LYS A 242 16.81 5.94 -0.47
N ASN A 243 17.96 6.54 -0.16
CA ASN A 243 18.04 7.83 0.53
C ASN A 243 17.17 8.83 -0.23
N GLY A 244 15.97 9.06 0.32
CA GLY A 244 14.84 9.52 -0.46
C GLY A 244 14.89 11.01 -0.81
N LYS A 245 15.70 11.77 -0.09
CA LYS A 245 15.78 13.23 -0.15
C LYS A 245 17.23 13.68 0.06
N ASP A 246 17.48 14.95 -0.24
CA ASP A 246 18.72 15.64 0.09
C ASP A 246 19.05 15.56 1.59
N ALA A 247 20.33 15.73 1.93
CA ALA A 247 20.83 15.59 3.30
C ALA A 247 20.18 16.60 4.27
N ASP A 248 19.82 17.79 3.78
CA ASP A 248 19.23 18.85 4.60
C ASP A 248 17.84 18.45 5.11
N SER A 249 17.02 17.85 4.23
CA SER A 249 15.71 17.29 4.62
C SER A 249 15.84 16.21 5.70
N VAL A 250 16.86 15.34 5.61
CA VAL A 250 17.10 14.29 6.61
C VAL A 250 17.56 14.91 7.93
N CYS A 251 18.48 15.87 7.90
CA CYS A 251 18.94 16.59 9.08
C CYS A 251 17.77 17.29 9.79
N PHE A 252 16.92 18.01 9.05
CA PHE A 252 15.74 18.66 9.60
C PHE A 252 14.83 17.67 10.34
N MET A 253 14.54 16.51 9.74
CA MET A 253 13.69 15.50 10.37
C MET A 253 14.31 14.91 11.66
N ARG A 254 15.64 14.75 11.70
CA ARG A 254 16.34 14.30 12.92
C ARG A 254 16.23 15.34 14.02
N ASP A 255 16.50 16.60 13.71
CA ASP A 255 16.41 17.70 14.66
C ASP A 255 14.97 17.88 15.16
N PHE A 256 13.99 17.76 14.26
CA PHE A 256 12.57 17.77 14.58
C PHE A 256 12.18 16.64 15.54
N ALA A 257 12.68 15.42 15.32
CA ALA A 257 12.43 14.29 16.22
C ALA A 257 12.99 14.57 17.63
N VAL A 258 14.19 15.12 17.72
CA VAL A 258 14.81 15.51 19.00
C VAL A 258 14.01 16.61 19.70
N GLU A 259 13.62 17.67 18.98
CA GLU A 259 12.79 18.77 19.51
C GLU A 259 11.46 18.25 20.08
N ARG A 260 10.89 17.22 19.45
CA ARG A 260 9.59 16.62 19.81
C ARG A 260 9.71 15.37 20.66
N SER A 261 10.89 15.05 21.21
CA SER A 261 11.18 13.78 21.89
C SER A 261 10.16 13.42 22.99
N VAL A 262 9.78 14.38 23.85
CA VAL A 262 8.78 14.15 24.91
C VAL A 262 7.43 13.76 24.33
N ALA A 263 6.93 14.55 23.35
CA ALA A 263 5.65 14.27 22.71
C ALA A 263 5.67 12.94 21.94
N LEU A 264 6.80 12.60 21.29
CA LEU A 264 6.95 11.31 20.62
C LEU A 264 6.88 10.15 21.62
N GLN A 265 7.58 10.25 22.75
CA GLN A 265 7.56 9.21 23.78
C GLN A 265 6.17 9.02 24.39
N ASP A 266 5.47 10.13 24.68
CA ASP A 266 4.13 10.08 25.28
C ASP A 266 3.10 9.48 24.30
N ASN A 267 3.06 9.97 23.05
CA ASN A 267 2.08 9.53 22.06
C ASN A 267 2.44 8.17 21.42
N GLY A 268 3.73 7.83 21.38
CA GLY A 268 4.24 6.56 20.84
C GLY A 268 4.45 5.48 21.91
N ALA A 269 4.08 5.72 23.17
CA ALA A 269 4.17 4.72 24.24
C ALA A 269 3.51 3.37 23.87
N PRO A 270 2.35 3.31 23.18
CA PRO A 270 1.76 2.04 22.78
C PRO A 270 2.65 1.18 21.86
N LEU A 271 3.55 1.78 21.08
CA LEU A 271 4.52 1.04 20.23
C LEU A 271 5.57 0.29 21.06
N ARG A 272 5.83 0.74 22.30
CA ARG A 272 6.82 0.12 23.19
C ARG A 272 6.24 -1.00 24.02
N THR A 273 4.95 -0.89 24.36
CA THR A 273 4.25 -1.80 25.28
C THR A 273 4.46 -3.29 24.95
N PRO A 274 4.32 -3.74 23.68
CA PRO A 274 4.49 -5.15 23.34
C PRO A 274 5.89 -5.72 23.64
N PHE A 275 6.93 -4.89 23.63
CA PHE A 275 8.30 -5.37 23.85
C PHE A 275 8.63 -5.66 25.31
N HIS A 276 7.84 -5.15 26.25
CA HIS A 276 7.98 -5.54 27.66
C HIS A 276 7.64 -7.02 27.90
N THR A 277 6.83 -7.62 27.02
CA THR A 277 6.47 -9.04 27.08
C THR A 277 7.17 -9.88 26.00
N ALA A 278 7.34 -9.34 24.79
CA ALA A 278 7.98 -10.04 23.67
C ALA A 278 9.51 -10.24 23.86
N GLY A 279 10.16 -9.43 24.70
CA GLY A 279 11.59 -9.54 25.00
C GLY A 279 12.47 -8.67 24.11
N PHE A 280 13.76 -9.03 24.03
CA PHE A 280 14.79 -8.21 23.37
C PHE A 280 15.00 -8.62 21.91
N MET A 281 15.10 -7.63 21.03
CA MET A 281 15.36 -7.75 19.59
C MET A 281 16.81 -8.20 19.30
N PRO A 282 17.01 -9.39 18.70
CA PRO A 282 18.32 -9.85 18.28
C PRO A 282 18.66 -9.30 16.90
N PHE A 283 19.87 -8.76 16.74
CA PHE A 283 20.39 -8.37 15.43
C PHE A 283 21.60 -9.21 15.03
N SER A 284 21.57 -9.68 13.78
CA SER A 284 22.64 -10.46 13.17
C SER A 284 23.91 -9.61 12.94
N LYS A 285 25.03 -10.26 12.59
CA LYS A 285 26.26 -9.55 12.21
C LYS A 285 26.09 -8.63 11.00
N LYS A 286 25.11 -8.92 10.14
CA LYS A 286 24.73 -8.08 8.98
C LYS A 286 23.66 -7.04 9.34
N GLN A 287 23.42 -6.80 10.63
CA GLN A 287 22.44 -5.83 11.15
C GLN A 287 20.98 -6.12 10.75
N GLY A 288 20.68 -7.30 10.23
CA GLY A 288 19.30 -7.76 10.04
C GLY A 288 18.68 -8.19 11.36
N LEU A 289 17.44 -7.75 11.60
CA LEU A 289 16.61 -8.19 12.72
C LEU A 289 16.36 -9.71 12.62
N GLY A 290 16.49 -10.42 13.73
CA GLY A 290 16.27 -11.87 13.80
C GLY A 290 14.84 -12.25 14.21
N ALA A 291 14.51 -13.53 14.04
CA ALA A 291 13.26 -14.10 14.54
C ALA A 291 13.17 -14.03 16.09
N PRO A 292 11.96 -13.92 16.67
CA PRO A 292 10.65 -13.85 15.99
C PRO A 292 10.33 -12.46 15.41
N PHE A 293 11.07 -11.43 15.81
CA PHE A 293 10.79 -10.02 15.49
C PHE A 293 10.79 -9.71 13.99
N ALA A 294 11.65 -10.36 13.22
CA ALA A 294 11.74 -10.19 11.77
C ALA A 294 10.44 -10.50 11.02
N HIS A 295 9.58 -11.39 11.55
CA HIS A 295 8.32 -11.77 10.91
C HIS A 295 7.33 -10.61 10.89
N LYS A 296 7.45 -9.66 11.83
CA LYS A 296 6.56 -8.50 11.94
C LYS A 296 6.91 -7.35 11.00
N LEU A 297 8.05 -7.41 10.31
CA LEU A 297 8.52 -6.30 9.49
C LEU A 297 7.60 -6.00 8.31
N SER A 298 7.09 -7.05 7.64
CA SER A 298 6.25 -6.90 6.47
C SER A 298 4.90 -6.25 6.81
N CYS A 299 4.18 -6.78 7.80
CA CYS A 299 2.93 -6.19 8.27
C CYS A 299 3.15 -4.79 8.86
N GLY A 300 4.21 -4.62 9.66
CA GLY A 300 4.54 -3.34 10.28
C GLY A 300 4.84 -2.23 9.28
N GLU A 301 5.47 -2.55 8.14
CA GLU A 301 5.75 -1.58 7.08
C GLU A 301 4.45 -1.09 6.43
N ALA A 302 3.57 -2.02 6.04
CA ALA A 302 2.31 -1.68 5.40
C ALA A 302 1.39 -0.91 6.35
N PHE A 303 1.33 -1.33 7.62
CA PHE A 303 0.62 -0.61 8.67
C PHE A 303 1.15 0.82 8.83
N LEU A 304 2.47 0.99 8.89
CA LEU A 304 3.08 2.31 9.03
C LEU A 304 2.74 3.25 7.86
N LYS A 305 2.72 2.74 6.61
CA LYS A 305 2.29 3.53 5.45
C LYS A 305 0.82 3.95 5.59
N LEU A 306 -0.06 3.01 5.92
CA LEU A 306 -1.48 3.26 6.10
C LEU A 306 -1.74 4.26 7.24
N ALA A 307 -1.03 4.14 8.35
CA ALA A 307 -1.18 5.02 9.51
C ALA A 307 -0.69 6.46 9.24
N LEU A 308 0.41 6.63 8.49
CA LEU A 308 0.86 7.94 8.03
C LEU A 308 -0.16 8.59 7.08
N PHE A 309 -0.75 7.79 6.17
CA PHE A 309 -1.82 8.28 5.30
C PHE A 309 -3.08 8.67 6.10
N ALA A 310 -3.50 7.84 7.04
CA ALA A 310 -4.65 8.12 7.91
C ALA A 310 -4.43 9.40 8.73
N ALA A 311 -3.25 9.57 9.33
CA ALA A 311 -2.87 10.78 10.06
C ALA A 311 -2.90 12.03 9.16
N PHE A 312 -2.40 11.93 7.93
CA PHE A 312 -2.50 13.03 6.97
C PHE A 312 -3.96 13.34 6.59
N MET A 313 -4.80 12.32 6.39
CA MET A 313 -6.18 12.47 5.93
C MET A 313 -7.18 12.83 7.02
N ARG A 314 -6.83 12.71 8.30
CA ARG A 314 -7.73 12.83 9.45
C ARG A 314 -8.62 14.09 9.43
N THR A 315 -8.06 15.22 9.02
CA THR A 315 -8.80 16.51 8.93
C THR A 315 -9.09 16.91 7.47
N ARG A 316 -8.88 15.98 6.52
CA ARG A 316 -8.84 16.26 5.07
C ARG A 316 -9.69 15.29 4.25
N TYR A 317 -10.65 14.59 4.85
CA TYR A 317 -11.57 13.70 4.12
C TYR A 317 -12.36 14.40 3.00
N TYR A 318 -12.53 15.72 3.06
CA TYR A 318 -13.14 16.48 1.97
C TYR A 318 -12.34 16.37 0.64
N LEU A 319 -11.04 16.08 0.70
CA LEU A 319 -10.18 15.94 -0.47
C LEU A 319 -10.58 14.76 -1.37
N TYR A 320 -11.27 13.74 -0.86
CA TYR A 320 -11.82 12.67 -1.72
C TYR A 320 -12.81 13.20 -2.76
N PHE A 321 -13.45 14.34 -2.48
CA PHE A 321 -14.46 14.95 -3.35
C PHE A 321 -14.00 16.30 -3.92
N HIS A 322 -12.70 16.60 -3.88
CA HIS A 322 -12.12 17.85 -4.35
C HIS A 322 -10.98 17.58 -5.35
N GLU A 323 -10.81 18.42 -6.36
CA GLU A 323 -9.79 18.25 -7.40
C GLU A 323 -8.36 18.20 -6.84
N ASP A 324 -8.10 18.93 -5.75
CA ASP A 324 -6.81 18.87 -5.05
C ASP A 324 -6.49 17.48 -4.46
N GLY A 325 -7.51 16.64 -4.25
CA GLY A 325 -7.34 15.25 -3.83
C GLY A 325 -6.49 14.42 -4.79
N GLU A 326 -6.51 14.74 -6.09
CA GLU A 326 -5.71 14.03 -7.10
C GLU A 326 -4.21 14.25 -6.91
N LYS A 327 -3.82 15.36 -6.27
CA LYS A 327 -2.42 15.69 -5.98
C LYS A 327 -1.91 14.97 -4.72
N VAL A 328 -2.81 14.48 -3.86
CA VAL A 328 -2.46 13.84 -2.59
C VAL A 328 -1.61 12.58 -2.81
N ALA A 329 -1.92 11.75 -3.81
CA ALA A 329 -1.16 10.53 -4.09
C ALA A 329 0.34 10.81 -4.35
N ASN A 330 0.63 11.85 -5.16
CA ASN A 330 2.00 12.26 -5.45
C ASN A 330 2.70 12.85 -4.22
N TYR A 331 1.98 13.68 -3.44
CA TYR A 331 2.50 14.22 -2.20
C TYR A 331 2.84 13.11 -1.19
N MET A 332 1.91 12.17 -0.98
CA MET A 332 2.08 11.06 -0.04
C MET A 332 3.21 10.14 -0.46
N THR A 333 3.40 9.90 -1.76
CA THR A 333 4.58 9.19 -2.26
C THR A 333 5.89 9.90 -1.85
N GLY A 334 5.92 11.23 -1.92
CA GLY A 334 7.05 12.03 -1.45
C GLY A 334 7.25 11.99 0.07
N LEU A 335 6.15 12.03 0.83
CA LEU A 335 6.12 11.91 2.30
C LEU A 335 6.64 10.57 2.76
N LEU A 336 6.08 9.47 2.25
CA LEU A 336 6.51 8.12 2.59
C LEU A 336 7.99 7.93 2.25
N ARG A 337 8.45 8.39 1.07
CA ARG A 337 9.88 8.31 0.69
C ARG A 337 10.83 9.05 1.65
N LEU A 338 10.40 10.18 2.22
CA LEU A 338 11.18 10.91 3.21
C LEU A 338 11.17 10.19 4.56
N VAL A 339 9.97 9.88 5.06
CA VAL A 339 9.76 9.26 6.38
C VAL A 339 10.46 7.91 6.43
N PHE A 340 10.26 7.04 5.43
CA PHE A 340 10.89 5.72 5.30
C PHE A 340 12.38 5.79 4.93
N SER A 341 13.07 6.92 5.00
CA SER A 341 14.54 6.84 4.95
C SER A 341 15.07 6.25 6.27
N PRO A 342 16.07 5.34 6.25
CA PRO A 342 16.55 4.71 7.48
C PRO A 342 17.01 5.69 8.55
N ALA A 343 17.63 6.80 8.16
CA ALA A 343 18.06 7.85 9.07
C ALA A 343 16.88 8.58 9.74
N VAL A 344 15.76 8.79 9.03
CA VAL A 344 14.58 9.47 9.57
C VAL A 344 13.78 8.53 10.48
N LEU A 345 13.38 7.35 10.01
CA LEU A 345 12.73 6.36 10.88
C LEU A 345 13.61 6.00 12.08
N GLY A 346 14.93 5.89 11.85
CA GLY A 346 15.90 5.60 12.89
C GLY A 346 15.91 6.66 14.00
N ALA A 347 15.86 7.94 13.64
CA ALA A 347 15.77 9.03 14.60
C ALA A 347 14.48 8.98 15.44
N PHE A 348 13.32 8.78 14.80
CA PHE A 348 12.06 8.63 15.54
C PHE A 348 12.09 7.41 16.47
N ALA A 349 12.63 6.27 16.02
CA ALA A 349 12.80 5.08 16.86
C ALA A 349 13.76 5.29 18.03
N PHE A 350 14.82 6.06 17.82
CA PHE A 350 15.77 6.41 18.87
C PHE A 350 15.10 7.26 19.94
N GLU A 351 14.32 8.27 19.54
CA GLU A 351 13.57 9.12 20.47
C GLU A 351 12.47 8.36 21.20
N LEU A 352 11.83 7.38 20.56
CA LEU A 352 10.92 6.43 21.19
C LEU A 352 11.61 5.42 22.14
N LYS A 353 12.94 5.45 22.26
CA LYS A 353 13.71 4.52 23.09
C LYS A 353 13.54 3.04 22.69
N LEU A 354 13.34 2.77 21.40
CA LEU A 354 13.25 1.38 20.91
C LEU A 354 14.58 0.62 21.02
N HIS A 355 15.71 1.35 21.08
CA HIS A 355 17.04 0.76 21.30
C HIS A 355 17.20 0.10 22.67
N ASP A 356 16.42 0.47 23.69
CA ASP A 356 16.46 -0.16 25.01
C ASP A 356 16.13 -1.66 24.96
N PHE A 357 15.37 -2.06 23.94
CA PHE A 357 14.96 -3.43 23.69
C PHE A 357 15.95 -4.21 22.81
N PHE A 358 17.15 -3.70 22.52
CA PHE A 358 18.14 -4.47 21.76
C PHE A 358 18.86 -5.48 22.66
N VAL A 359 19.28 -6.63 22.12
CA VAL A 359 19.96 -7.66 22.92
C VAL A 359 21.35 -7.21 23.41
N LYS A 360 22.16 -6.56 22.55
CA LYS A 360 23.55 -6.20 22.90
C LYS A 360 23.65 -4.79 23.45
N ASP A 361 24.27 -4.63 24.62
CA ASP A 361 24.43 -3.30 25.25
C ASP A 361 25.21 -2.30 24.38
N SER A 362 26.20 -2.77 23.61
CA SER A 362 26.91 -1.92 22.65
C SER A 362 25.98 -1.32 21.59
N GLU A 363 25.00 -2.11 21.16
CA GLU A 363 23.99 -1.70 20.16
C GLU A 363 22.91 -0.81 20.78
N LYS A 364 22.65 -0.91 22.10
CA LYS A 364 21.78 0.02 22.83
C LYS A 364 22.39 1.42 22.91
N CYS A 365 23.68 1.50 23.20
CA CYS A 365 24.38 2.78 23.40
C CYS A 365 24.65 3.53 22.09
N VAL A 366 24.99 2.80 21.03
CA VAL A 366 25.30 3.38 19.71
C VAL A 366 24.57 2.59 18.62
N PRO A 367 23.24 2.69 18.57
CA PRO A 367 22.45 1.97 17.59
C PRO A 367 22.70 2.51 16.18
N ASN A 368 22.67 1.61 15.19
CA ASN A 368 22.73 1.98 13.79
C ASN A 368 21.33 2.39 13.29
N ASP A 369 21.25 3.41 12.43
CA ASP A 369 20.00 3.90 11.82
C ASP A 369 19.18 2.78 11.15
N TRP A 370 19.82 1.80 10.49
CA TRP A 370 19.16 0.65 9.88
C TRP A 370 18.53 -0.30 10.91
N MET A 371 19.17 -0.50 12.06
CA MET A 371 18.62 -1.34 13.14
C MET A 371 17.42 -0.65 13.79
N LEU A 372 17.52 0.66 14.03
CA LEU A 372 16.43 1.48 14.55
C LEU A 372 15.25 1.56 13.59
N CYS A 373 15.51 1.67 12.29
CA CYS A 373 14.48 1.61 11.25
C CYS A 373 13.69 0.30 11.33
N GLN A 374 14.38 -0.85 11.34
CA GLN A 374 13.74 -2.15 11.53
C GLN A 374 12.99 -2.26 12.86
N ALA A 375 13.54 -1.69 13.94
CA ALA A 375 12.89 -1.65 15.24
C ALA A 375 11.57 -0.87 15.21
N MET A 376 11.52 0.30 14.53
CA MET A 376 10.28 1.07 14.34
C MET A 376 9.21 0.25 13.63
N ILE A 377 9.59 -0.37 12.51
CA ILE A 377 8.67 -1.15 11.68
C ILE A 377 8.17 -2.36 12.46
N CYS A 378 9.07 -3.06 13.15
CA CYS A 378 8.71 -4.17 14.03
C CYS A 378 7.76 -3.73 15.15
N ALA A 379 7.99 -2.56 15.76
CA ALA A 379 7.12 -1.98 16.78
C ALA A 379 5.70 -1.76 16.26
N CYS A 380 5.58 -1.24 15.04
CA CYS A 380 4.30 -1.07 14.37
C CYS A 380 3.60 -2.43 14.14
N GLY A 381 4.33 -3.45 13.69
CA GLY A 381 3.79 -4.79 13.47
C GLY A 381 3.32 -5.46 14.77
N TYR A 382 4.08 -5.36 15.86
CA TYR A 382 3.67 -5.87 17.17
C TYR A 382 2.49 -5.09 17.77
N PHE A 383 2.49 -3.78 17.65
CA PHE A 383 1.35 -2.98 18.08
C PHE A 383 0.08 -3.46 17.39
N GLU A 384 0.14 -3.60 16.07
CA GLU A 384 -1.02 -4.00 15.29
C GLU A 384 -1.50 -5.42 15.66
N GLU A 385 -0.57 -6.37 15.86
CA GLU A 385 -0.92 -7.71 16.30
C GLU A 385 -1.73 -7.74 17.61
N ASN A 386 -1.46 -6.80 18.52
CA ASN A 386 -2.03 -6.79 19.86
C ASN A 386 -3.20 -5.81 20.02
N ASN A 387 -3.59 -5.10 18.95
CA ASN A 387 -4.50 -3.97 19.06
C ASN A 387 -5.66 -3.97 18.05
N ASP A 388 -5.90 -5.09 17.35
CA ASP A 388 -7.06 -5.36 16.51
C ASP A 388 -7.46 -4.17 15.60
N HIS A 389 -6.53 -3.66 14.80
CA HIS A 389 -6.77 -2.56 13.84
C HIS A 389 -7.15 -1.20 14.45
N GLN A 390 -6.96 -0.97 15.75
CA GLN A 390 -7.27 0.32 16.39
C GLN A 390 -6.17 1.38 16.13
N LEU A 391 -6.11 1.83 14.86
CA LEU A 391 -5.22 2.90 14.38
C LEU A 391 -5.26 4.17 15.22
N SER A 392 -6.41 4.49 15.81
CA SER A 392 -6.66 5.74 16.53
C SER A 392 -5.76 5.95 17.75
N GLN A 393 -5.19 4.89 18.33
CA GLN A 393 -4.26 5.03 19.46
C GLN A 393 -2.90 5.61 19.06
N LEU A 394 -2.49 5.45 17.79
CA LEU A 394 -1.23 5.98 17.26
C LEU A 394 -1.41 7.19 16.36
N GLU A 395 -2.65 7.61 16.09
CA GLU A 395 -2.93 8.81 15.29
C GLU A 395 -2.12 10.03 15.77
N PRO A 396 -2.10 10.40 17.07
CA PRO A 396 -1.35 11.57 17.53
C PRO A 396 0.16 11.45 17.28
N PHE A 397 0.71 10.23 17.39
CA PHE A 397 2.12 9.97 17.11
C PHE A 397 2.42 10.19 15.63
N PHE A 398 1.62 9.60 14.73
CA PHE A 398 1.84 9.73 13.29
C PHE A 398 1.53 11.13 12.75
N GLU A 399 0.61 11.88 13.38
CA GLU A 399 0.39 13.30 13.06
C GLU A 399 1.66 14.15 13.30
N ILE A 400 2.40 13.89 14.38
CA ILE A 400 3.69 14.57 14.65
C ILE A 400 4.70 14.26 13.53
N VAL A 401 4.77 12.99 13.09
CA VAL A 401 5.67 12.58 12.01
C VAL A 401 5.29 13.25 10.68
N VAL A 402 3.99 13.26 10.36
CA VAL A 402 3.45 13.92 9.16
C VAL A 402 3.68 15.43 9.21
N LEU A 403 3.54 16.09 10.36
CA LEU A 403 3.84 17.51 10.53
C LEU A 403 5.29 17.83 10.17
N GLY A 404 6.24 17.06 10.70
CA GLY A 404 7.67 17.23 10.39
C GLY A 404 7.94 17.07 8.90
N ALA A 405 7.41 16.01 8.28
CA ALA A 405 7.56 15.77 6.85
C ALA A 405 6.90 16.88 6.01
N ASN A 406 5.76 17.40 6.47
CA ASN A 406 5.06 18.47 5.77
C ASN A 406 5.81 19.80 5.81
N ALA A 407 6.54 20.10 6.88
CA ALA A 407 7.37 21.31 6.96
C ALA A 407 8.43 21.36 5.85
N ILE A 408 8.86 20.20 5.35
CA ILE A 408 9.79 20.07 4.21
C ILE A 408 9.04 20.07 2.86
N LEU A 409 7.95 19.30 2.77
CA LEU A 409 7.27 19.03 1.50
C LEU A 409 6.26 20.11 1.09
N GLY A 410 5.76 20.90 2.04
CA GLY A 410 4.99 22.11 1.77
C GLY A 410 3.57 21.90 1.26
N TRP A 411 2.77 21.00 1.86
CA TRP A 411 1.32 20.99 1.61
C TRP A 411 0.68 22.25 2.18
N LYS A 412 -0.01 23.02 1.32
CA LYS A 412 -0.44 24.40 1.60
C LYS A 412 -1.51 24.54 2.70
N ASP A 413 -2.21 23.45 3.04
CA ASP A 413 -3.34 23.45 4.00
C ASP A 413 -3.06 22.65 5.29
N PHE A 414 -1.78 22.50 5.68
CA PHE A 414 -1.46 21.88 6.96
C PHE A 414 -1.42 22.92 8.09
N HIS A 415 -2.59 23.35 8.56
CA HIS A 415 -2.72 24.16 9.77
C HIS A 415 -2.80 23.25 11.00
N GLY A 416 -1.64 22.85 11.54
CA GLY A 416 -1.55 22.11 12.80
C GLY A 416 -1.69 23.05 14.01
N ASP A 417 -2.91 23.43 14.38
CA ASP A 417 -3.19 23.99 15.71
C ASP A 417 -3.77 22.89 16.61
N TYR A 418 -2.93 22.44 17.56
CA TYR A 418 -3.17 21.26 18.40
C TYR A 418 -3.91 21.58 19.70
N SER A 419 -4.20 22.85 19.97
CA SER A 419 -4.76 23.28 21.25
C SER A 419 -6.25 22.94 21.43
N ASN A 420 -6.98 22.61 20.35
CA ASN A 420 -8.43 22.42 20.36
C ASN A 420 -8.94 21.13 19.69
N MET A 421 -8.08 20.17 19.38
CA MET A 421 -8.52 18.94 18.69
C MET A 421 -9.15 17.93 19.66
N GLN A 422 -10.47 17.73 19.56
CA GLN A 422 -11.12 16.53 20.06
C GLN A 422 -10.86 15.35 19.10
N LEU A 423 -10.63 14.17 19.65
CA LEU A 423 -10.57 12.89 18.92
C LEU A 423 -11.88 12.68 18.15
N ILE A 424 -11.85 12.71 16.81
CA ILE A 424 -13.03 12.44 15.97
C ILE A 424 -13.39 10.93 16.03
N PHE A 425 -12.43 10.06 16.35
CA PHE A 425 -12.67 8.64 16.58
C PHE A 425 -12.58 8.28 18.06
N ARG A 426 -13.58 8.72 18.83
CA ARG A 426 -14.02 7.97 20.02
C ARG A 426 -15.19 7.10 19.59
N THR A 427 -14.94 5.88 19.13
CA THR A 427 -16.02 4.88 19.07
C THR A 427 -16.50 4.63 20.50
N PRO A 428 -17.79 4.86 20.76
CA PRO A 428 -18.75 3.77 20.60
C PRO A 428 -19.99 4.19 19.79
N ARG A 429 -20.41 3.29 18.89
CA ARG A 429 -21.64 3.34 18.08
C ARG A 429 -21.73 4.52 17.12
N PHE A 430 -21.42 4.22 15.85
CA PHE A 430 -21.74 5.01 14.68
C PHE A 430 -23.23 5.41 14.67
N SER A 431 -23.47 6.72 14.69
CA SER A 431 -24.68 7.33 14.14
C SER A 431 -24.23 8.50 13.27
N TYR A 432 -24.13 8.29 11.96
CA TYR A 432 -24.02 9.41 11.03
C TYR A 432 -25.36 10.16 11.04
N GLY A 433 -25.34 11.36 11.61
CA GLY A 433 -26.30 12.39 11.24
C GLY A 433 -26.24 12.61 9.73
N ALA A 434 -27.41 12.72 9.13
CA ALA A 434 -27.62 12.95 7.71
C ALA A 434 -26.69 14.04 7.15
N LEU A 435 -25.88 13.67 6.17
CA LEU A 435 -25.36 14.63 5.20
C LEU A 435 -26.52 14.97 4.24
N HIS A 436 -27.31 15.97 4.59
CA HIS A 436 -28.05 16.75 3.62
C HIS A 436 -27.14 17.86 3.09
N VAL A 437 -26.41 17.60 2.00
CA VAL A 437 -26.14 18.53 0.88
C VAL A 437 -25.87 17.71 -0.37
#